data_AF-S6SYP0-F1
#
_entry.id   AF-S6SYP0-F1
#
_cell.length_a   1.000
_cell.length_b   1.000
_cell.length_c   1.000
_cell.angle_alpha   90.00
_cell.angle_beta   90.00
_cell.angle_gamma   90.00
#
_symmetry.space_group_name_H-M   'P 1'
#
loop_
_entity.id
_entity.type
_entity.pdbx_description
1 polymer ?
#
loop_
_entity_poly.entity_id
_entity_poly.type
_entity_poly.pdbx_seq_one_letter_code
_entity_poly.pdbx_strand_id
1 'polypeptide(L)' 'GERFEVAPLKVEHVVDTTAAGDSFSAAYLAARLMGERPQQAAEAGHRLAAVVIQHPGALIAKSVMPVC' A
#
# COMPACT_ATOMS: atom_id res chain seq x y z
N GLY A 1 -11.56 2.65 -21.60
CA GLY A 1 -10.43 2.26 -20.75
C GLY A 1 -10.84 1.05 -19.95
N GLU A 2 -9.90 0.14 -19.68
CA GLU A 2 -10.16 -1.03 -18.84
C GLU A 2 -10.23 -0.61 -17.36
N ARG A 3 -11.18 -1.17 -16.61
CA ARG A 3 -11.38 -0.90 -15.18
C ARG A 3 -11.09 -2.17 -14.40
N PHE A 4 -10.32 -2.03 -13.32
CA PHE A 4 -10.00 -3.12 -12.41
C PHE A 4 -10.48 -2.78 -11.01
N GLU A 5 -10.96 -3.79 -10.30
CA GLU A 5 -11.27 -3.72 -8.88
C GLU A 5 -10.41 -4.77 -8.18
N VAL A 6 -9.63 -4.31 -7.19
CA VAL A 6 -8.75 -5.16 -6.39
C VAL A 6 -9.19 -4.99 -4.95
N ALA A 7 -9.50 -6.08 -4.26
CA ALA A 7 -9.89 -6.01 -2.87
C ALA A 7 -8.68 -5.64 -1.99
N PRO A 8 -8.86 -4.80 -0.95
CA PRO A 8 -7.81 -4.54 0.02
C PRO A 8 -7.59 -5.74 0.95
N LEU A 9 -6.44 -5.76 1.60
CA LEU A 9 -6.16 -6.72 2.66
C LEU A 9 -7.00 -6.40 3.90
N LYS A 10 -7.51 -7.44 4.56
CA LYS A 10 -8.16 -7.28 5.86
C LYS A 10 -7.10 -6.93 6.90
N VAL A 11 -7.24 -5.79 7.56
CA VAL A 11 -6.37 -5.35 8.65
C VAL A 11 -7.13 -5.47 9.96
N GLU A 12 -6.61 -6.24 10.90
CA GLU A 12 -7.30 -6.52 12.19
C GLU A 12 -7.08 -5.41 13.22
N HIS A 13 -5.98 -4.66 13.13
CA HIS A 13 -5.61 -3.68 14.13
C HIS A 13 -5.21 -2.33 13.51
N VAL A 14 -6.17 -1.43 13.35
CA VAL A 14 -5.91 -0.07 12.86
C VAL A 14 -5.48 0.83 14.03
N VAL A 15 -4.32 1.46 13.91
CA VAL A 15 -3.74 2.36 14.92
C VAL A 15 -3.91 3.83 14.50
N ASP A 16 -3.51 4.16 13.28
CA ASP A 16 -3.51 5.53 12.75
C ASP A 16 -3.66 5.48 11.23
N THR A 17 -4.68 6.12 10.67
CA THR A 17 -4.94 6.10 9.21
C THR A 17 -4.14 7.14 8.43
N THR A 18 -3.31 7.93 9.11
CA THR A 18 -2.48 8.97 8.48
C THR A 18 -1.59 8.37 7.37
N ALA A 19 -1.49 9.07 6.25
CA ALA A 19 -0.68 8.68 5.08
C ALA A 19 -1.03 7.34 4.41
N ALA A 20 -2.16 6.71 4.71
CA ALA A 20 -2.59 5.47 4.05
C ALA A 20 -2.70 5.62 2.51
N GLY A 21 -3.30 6.72 2.04
CA GLY A 21 -3.47 7.00 0.60
C GLY A 21 -2.16 7.38 -0.10
N ASP A 22 -1.29 8.14 0.56
CA ASP A 22 0.04 8.49 0.03
C ASP A 22 0.90 7.23 -0.10
N SER A 23 0.84 6.37 0.91
CA SER A 23 1.53 5.08 0.93
C SER A 23 1.02 4.14 -0.18
N PHE A 24 -0.31 4.05 -0.36
CA PHE A 24 -0.88 3.33 -1.49
C PHE A 24 -0.33 3.85 -2.82
N SER A 25 -0.38 5.16 -3.02
CA SER A 25 0.04 5.81 -4.27
C SER A 25 1.53 5.58 -4.54
N ALA A 26 2.38 5.68 -3.51
CA ALA A 26 3.81 5.45 -3.62
C ALA A 26 4.13 4.01 -4.06
N ALA A 27 3.53 3.00 -3.41
CA ALA A 27 3.75 1.61 -3.79
C ALA A 27 3.14 1.26 -5.14
N TYR A 28 1.97 1.81 -5.48
CA TYR A 28 1.36 1.64 -6.80
C TYR A 28 2.29 2.18 -7.90
N LEU A 29 2.77 3.42 -7.76
CA LEU A 29 3.65 4.04 -8.73
C LEU A 29 4.99 3.30 -8.82
N ALA A 30 5.57 2.87 -7.70
CA ALA A 30 6.80 2.07 -7.71
C ALA A 30 6.62 0.78 -8.51
N ALA A 31 5.54 0.03 -8.28
CA ALA A 31 5.23 -1.19 -9.04
C ALA A 31 5.02 -0.90 -10.54
N ARG A 32 4.28 0.16 -10.89
CA ARG A 32 4.08 0.56 -12.29
C ARG A 32 5.40 0.93 -12.98
N LEU A 33 6.31 1.60 -12.28
CA LEU A 33 7.64 1.93 -12.80
C LEU A 33 8.52 0.70 -13.00
N MET A 34 8.27 -0.38 -12.26
CA MET A 34 8.93 -1.70 -12.45
C MET A 34 8.28 -2.55 -13.56
N GLY A 35 7.23 -2.04 -14.23
CA GLY A 35 6.55 -2.75 -15.32
C GLY A 35 5.38 -3.64 -14.88
N GLU A 36 4.98 -3.59 -13.61
CA GLU A 36 3.87 -4.39 -13.10
C GLU A 36 2.51 -3.95 -13.68
N ARG A 37 1.60 -4.92 -13.81
CA ARG A 37 0.24 -4.65 -14.30
C ARG A 37 -0.58 -3.85 -13.26
N PRO A 38 -1.64 -3.13 -13.67
CA PRO A 38 -2.41 -2.28 -12.76
C PRO A 38 -2.93 -3.00 -11.51
N GLN A 39 -3.35 -4.26 -11.64
CA GLN A 39 -3.83 -5.07 -10.52
C GLN A 39 -2.71 -5.37 -9.51
N GLN A 40 -1.52 -5.76 -9.99
CA GLN A 40 -0.36 -6.05 -9.15
C GLN A 40 0.15 -4.78 -8.44
N ALA A 41 0.11 -3.64 -9.13
CA ALA A 41 0.41 -2.35 -8.53
C ALA A 41 -0.62 -1.97 -7.45
N ALA A 42 -1.91 -2.23 -7.66
CA ALA A 42 -2.94 -1.99 -6.65
C ALA A 42 -2.77 -2.90 -5.43
N GLU A 43 -2.39 -4.17 -5.63
CA GLU A 43 -2.04 -5.06 -4.53
C GLU A 43 -0.84 -4.56 -3.72
N ALA A 44 0.21 -4.05 -4.38
CA ALA A 44 1.36 -3.45 -3.71
C ALA A 44 0.95 -2.22 -2.89
N GLY A 45 0.10 -1.36 -3.47
CA GLY A 45 -0.52 -0.24 -2.77
C GLY A 45 -1.27 -0.67 -1.51
N HIS A 46 -2.12 -1.68 -1.62
CA HIS A 46 -2.87 -2.22 -0.47
C HIS A 46 -1.96 -2.80 0.61
N ARG A 47 -0.90 -3.53 0.22
CA ARG A 47 0.08 -4.08 1.18
C ARG A 47 0.75 -2.98 1.99
N LEU A 48 1.25 -1.94 1.32
CA LEU A 48 1.95 -0.86 2.01
C LEU A 48 1.00 -0.05 2.90
N ALA A 49 -0.16 0.34 2.39
CA ALA A 49 -1.16 1.06 3.18
C ALA A 49 -1.62 0.24 4.40
N ALA A 50 -1.84 -1.07 4.23
CA ALA A 50 -2.21 -1.96 5.31
C ALA A 50 -1.16 -2.03 6.43
N VAL A 51 0.13 -1.95 6.11
CA VAL A 51 1.18 -1.88 7.14
C VAL A 51 1.22 -0.51 7.80
N VAL A 52 1.13 0.56 7.00
CA VAL A 52 1.23 1.94 7.51
C VAL A 52 0.15 2.22 8.55
N ILE A 53 -1.09 1.80 8.29
CA ILE A 53 -2.19 2.09 9.23
C ILE A 53 -2.10 1.38 10.57
N GLN A 54 -1.18 0.42 10.71
CA GLN A 54 -0.95 -0.33 11.95
C GLN A 54 0.17 0.29 12.81
N HIS A 55 0.70 1.45 12.41
CA HIS A 55 1.78 2.14 13.10
C HIS A 55 1.42 3.62 13.29
N PRO A 56 1.90 4.27 14.37
CA PRO A 56 1.61 5.68 14.61
C PRO A 56 2.41 6.59 13.67
N GLY A 57 1.74 7.62 13.14
CA GLY A 57 2.34 8.63 12.28
C GLY A 57 2.53 8.20 10.82
N ALA A 58 2.88 9.17 9.97
CA ALA A 58 2.96 8.98 8.51
C ALA A 58 4.15 8.15 8.01
N LEU A 59 5.22 8.02 8.82
CA LEU A 59 6.45 7.34 8.43
C LEU A 59 6.68 6.13 9.33
N ILE A 60 6.60 4.95 8.75
CA ILE A 60 6.89 3.69 9.44
C ILE A 60 8.38 3.38 9.43
N ALA A 61 8.85 2.63 10.44
CA ALA A 61 10.24 2.22 10.52
C ALA A 61 10.61 1.33 9.31
N LYS A 62 11.85 1.46 8.81
CA LYS A 62 12.35 0.63 7.70
C LYS A 62 12.26 -0.88 7.98
N SER A 63 12.32 -1.29 9.26
CA SER A 63 12.20 -2.68 9.67
C SER A 63 10.81 -3.28 9.46
N VAL A 64 9.78 -2.45 9.36
CA VAL A 64 8.40 -2.89 9.12
C VAL A 64 7.94 -2.61 7.69
N MET A 65 8.78 -2.02 6.84
CA MET A 65 8.46 -1.84 5.42
C MET A 65 8.27 -3.21 4.75
N PRO A 66 7.19 -3.41 3.97
CA PRO A 66 7.02 -4.62 3.19
C PRO A 66 8.18 -4.78 2.19
N VAL A 67 8.68 -6.00 2.05
CA VAL A 67 9.61 -6.34 0.96
C VAL A 67 8.84 -6.39 -0.37
N CYS A 68 9.45 -5.82 -1.41
CA CYS A 68 8.92 -5.81 -2.77
C CYS A 68 8.86 -7.22 -3.35
#